data_AF-A0A401U6Q1-F1
#
_entry.id   AF-A0A401U6Q1-F1
#
_cell.length_a   1.000
_cell.length_b   1.000
_cell.length_c   1.000
_cell.angle_alpha   90.00
_cell.angle_beta   90.00
_cell.angle_gamma   90.00
#
_symmetry.space_group_name_H-M   'P 1'
#
loop_
_entity.id
_entity.type
_entity.pdbx_description
1 polymer ?
#
loop_
_entity_poly.entity_id
_entity_poly.type
_entity_poly.pdbx_seq_one_letter_code
_entity_poly.pdbx_strand_id
1 'polypeptide(L)'
;MTGQYRIKDAPYNDPDIVNRRNERIEQLCSILFPIMNKIHNVNYSERFWLIVLSDHLKTCLNREPLMSNSDYNEPALFVSVNSRQIPVRKGVLKNWLVYLGRKFKKGTSLNVFQEKIKSNANLCIGTRSHEHERNGVGVATSEYFPWLMPVHNVGLRKRAVNHTNGRYDMFIRNIIANLPTFFLEHFAKNLESIPIVNNPGEKIFHYEHLQSPFSYLTLAKYQEYGAKIFFYQTGGYIGEVSFSPSKLFYRTIDKFITYGWKVNEKDEPGKAYRMEQYFRSWKKQLDLSVQQSIDCLIVFSLIDEYTKEYYYNTYRYLISNLDRKKYGNVVLRPRLTTTRLVSSPNELAFLKVEKDSISIDDGKGPLAILAAKSKVIVHLQLPSTNFLEAVYCMQPVLGVNTNYSPSQAVASYYENLTNLKVIHPNIQSLVNHLNAVQINEWWDKVIRDDRFTEFGNNFVSFRFKNFNN
;
A
#
# COMPACT_ATOMS: atom_id res chain seq x y z
N MET A 1 -29.98 3.86 -22.57
CA MET A 1 -28.56 3.99 -22.94
C MET A 1 -27.70 3.76 -21.70
N THR A 2 -27.38 2.50 -21.40
CA THR A 2 -26.52 2.12 -20.27
C THR A 2 -25.08 2.17 -20.73
N GLY A 3 -24.48 3.36 -20.71
CA GLY A 3 -23.04 3.49 -20.87
C GLY A 3 -22.35 2.61 -19.83
N GLN A 4 -21.63 1.59 -20.27
CA GLN A 4 -20.72 0.85 -19.39
C GLN A 4 -19.62 1.82 -18.99
N TYR A 5 -19.79 2.54 -17.88
CA TYR A 5 -18.72 3.31 -17.25
C TYR A 5 -17.63 2.32 -16.83
N ARG A 6 -16.63 2.14 -17.68
CA ARG A 6 -15.53 1.22 -17.41
C ARG A 6 -14.51 1.97 -16.58
N ILE A 7 -14.08 1.36 -15.47
CA ILE A 7 -12.86 1.77 -14.73
C ILE A 7 -11.59 1.72 -15.62
N LYS A 8 -11.69 1.24 -16.87
CA LYS A 8 -10.61 1.31 -17.85
C LYS A 8 -10.10 2.74 -18.06
N ASP A 9 -10.93 3.76 -17.84
CA ASP A 9 -10.53 5.16 -17.98
C ASP A 9 -9.82 5.70 -16.73
N ALA A 10 -9.76 4.94 -15.64
CA ALA A 10 -8.91 5.28 -14.50
C ALA A 10 -7.45 5.01 -14.88
N PRO A 11 -6.58 6.04 -14.96
CA PRO A 11 -5.22 5.94 -15.51
C PRO A 11 -4.25 5.02 -14.72
N TYR A 12 -4.73 4.38 -13.65
CA TYR A 12 -3.94 3.52 -12.77
C TYR A 12 -3.98 2.03 -13.13
N ASN A 13 -4.83 1.63 -14.07
CA ASN A 13 -4.97 0.24 -14.48
C ASN A 13 -4.43 -0.05 -15.89
N ASP A 14 -3.85 0.95 -16.55
CA ASP A 14 -3.17 0.80 -17.82
C ASP A 14 -1.69 0.41 -17.58
N PRO A 15 -1.28 -0.81 -17.96
CA PRO A 15 0.10 -1.26 -17.83
C PRO A 15 1.12 -0.31 -18.46
N ASP A 16 0.79 0.31 -19.61
CA ASP A 16 1.71 1.17 -20.34
C ASP A 16 1.93 2.51 -19.63
N ILE A 17 0.88 3.06 -19.01
CA ILE A 17 1.01 4.26 -18.18
C ILE A 17 1.89 3.96 -16.96
N VAL A 18 1.69 2.82 -16.30
CA VAL A 18 2.46 2.46 -15.11
C VAL A 18 3.92 2.17 -15.46
N ASN A 19 4.19 1.44 -16.55
CA ASN A 19 5.54 1.14 -17.01
C ASN A 19 6.30 2.40 -17.42
N ARG A 20 5.71 3.26 -18.27
CA ARG A 20 6.31 4.55 -18.65
C ARG A 20 6.61 5.42 -17.44
N ARG A 21 5.73 5.43 -16.45
CA ARG A 21 5.96 6.16 -15.21
C ARG A 21 7.17 5.62 -14.44
N ASN A 22 7.33 4.31 -14.34
CA ASN A 22 8.49 3.71 -13.66
C ASN A 22 9.80 4.01 -14.41
N GLU A 23 9.80 3.89 -15.74
CA GLU A 23 10.95 4.26 -16.58
C GLU A 23 11.31 5.75 -16.41
N ARG A 24 10.30 6.62 -16.34
CA ARG A 24 10.50 8.04 -16.08
C ARG A 24 11.11 8.31 -14.69
N ILE A 25 10.73 7.56 -13.66
CA ILE A 25 11.36 7.66 -12.33
C ILE A 25 12.84 7.28 -12.40
N GLU A 26 13.19 6.24 -13.15
CA GLU A 26 14.57 5.82 -13.33
C GLU A 26 15.37 6.90 -14.06
N GLN A 27 14.87 7.43 -15.17
CA GLN A 27 15.51 8.54 -15.90
C GLN A 27 15.75 9.75 -15.00
N LEU A 28 14.73 10.14 -14.21
CA LEU A 28 14.87 11.24 -13.25
C LEU A 28 15.93 10.93 -12.19
N CYS A 29 15.98 9.70 -11.68
CA CYS A 29 17.00 9.30 -10.70
C CYS A 29 18.41 9.34 -11.31
N SER A 30 18.60 8.84 -12.53
CA SER A 30 19.87 8.89 -13.27
C SER A 30 20.37 10.33 -13.45
N ILE A 31 19.45 11.28 -13.67
CA ILE A 31 19.78 12.71 -13.77
C ILE A 31 20.11 13.32 -12.40
N LEU A 32 19.37 12.95 -11.36
CA LEU A 32 19.45 13.57 -10.05
C LEU A 32 20.60 13.04 -9.19
N PHE A 33 20.91 11.74 -9.23
CA PHE A 33 21.94 11.16 -8.36
C PHE A 33 23.32 11.85 -8.45
N PRO A 34 23.87 12.23 -9.62
CA PRO A 34 25.16 12.92 -9.66
C PRO A 34 25.05 14.34 -9.08
N ILE A 35 23.90 14.99 -9.22
CA ILE A 35 23.63 16.31 -8.64
C ILE A 35 23.56 16.19 -7.12
N MET A 36 22.86 15.17 -6.61
CA MET A 36 22.75 14.93 -5.17
C MET A 36 24.11 14.61 -4.56
N ASN A 37 24.92 13.76 -5.20
CA ASN A 37 26.31 13.52 -4.81
C ASN A 37 27.13 14.81 -4.74
N LYS A 38 27.00 15.69 -5.75
CA LYS A 38 27.68 16.99 -5.77
C LYS A 38 27.20 17.95 -4.67
N ILE A 39 25.88 18.05 -4.46
CA ILE A 39 25.28 18.91 -3.43
C ILE A 39 25.76 18.51 -2.03
N HIS A 40 25.83 17.20 -1.79
CA HIS A 40 26.19 16.65 -0.48
C HIS A 40 27.68 16.36 -0.31
N ASN A 41 28.48 16.51 -1.36
CA ASN A 41 29.89 16.13 -1.39
C ASN A 41 30.11 14.66 -0.95
N VAL A 42 29.36 13.76 -1.58
CA VAL A 42 29.39 12.31 -1.33
C VAL A 42 29.46 11.55 -2.65
N ASN A 43 29.72 10.24 -2.60
CA ASN A 43 29.81 9.39 -3.79
C ASN A 43 28.94 8.12 -3.65
N TYR A 44 27.66 8.31 -3.30
CA TYR A 44 26.73 7.18 -3.18
C TYR A 44 26.27 6.68 -4.54
N SER A 45 25.96 5.39 -4.63
CA SER A 45 25.48 4.77 -5.86
C SER A 45 24.12 5.33 -6.32
N GLU A 46 23.77 5.07 -7.58
CA GLU A 46 22.41 5.34 -8.08
C GLU A 46 21.36 4.58 -7.28
N ARG A 47 21.64 3.32 -6.86
CA ARG A 47 20.71 2.50 -6.06
C ARG A 47 20.41 3.15 -4.70
N PHE A 48 21.42 3.73 -4.04
CA PHE A 48 21.23 4.51 -2.82
C PHE A 48 20.21 5.63 -3.04
N TRP A 49 20.43 6.46 -4.06
CA TRP A 49 19.53 7.59 -4.33
C TRP A 49 18.15 7.16 -4.80
N LEU A 50 18.04 6.02 -5.48
CA LEU A 50 16.77 5.44 -5.89
C LEU A 50 15.92 5.04 -4.67
N ILE A 51 16.53 4.37 -3.67
CA ILE A 51 15.86 4.01 -2.41
C ILE A 51 15.38 5.28 -1.68
N VAL A 52 16.21 6.32 -1.64
CA VAL A 52 15.94 7.55 -0.89
C VAL A 52 14.89 8.43 -1.57
N LEU A 53 14.94 8.56 -2.90
CA LEU A 53 14.16 9.57 -3.64
C LEU A 53 12.93 9.01 -4.36
N SER A 54 12.76 7.70 -4.53
CA SER A 54 11.70 7.14 -5.39
C SER A 54 10.30 7.69 -5.09
N ASP A 55 9.96 7.85 -3.80
CA ASP A 55 8.63 8.33 -3.40
C ASP A 55 8.47 9.84 -3.61
N HIS A 56 9.57 10.61 -3.54
CA HIS A 56 9.59 12.00 -3.98
C HIS A 56 9.37 12.11 -5.49
N LEU A 57 10.12 11.34 -6.29
CA LEU A 57 10.01 11.37 -7.76
C LEU A 57 8.62 10.94 -8.24
N LYS A 58 8.01 9.92 -7.63
CA LYS A 58 6.60 9.56 -7.87
C LYS A 58 5.67 10.74 -7.63
N THR A 59 5.91 11.51 -6.57
CA THR A 59 5.11 12.70 -6.24
C THR A 59 5.30 13.81 -7.27
N CYS A 60 6.53 14.06 -7.71
CA CYS A 60 6.84 15.06 -8.74
C CYS A 60 6.18 14.72 -10.08
N LEU A 61 6.24 13.45 -10.51
CA LEU A 61 5.59 13.00 -11.74
C LEU A 61 4.06 13.10 -11.69
N ASN A 62 3.45 12.87 -10.52
CA ASN A 62 2.02 13.14 -10.32
C ASN A 62 1.66 14.63 -10.50
N ARG A 63 2.65 15.53 -10.54
CA ARG A 63 2.52 16.98 -10.67
C ARG A 63 3.30 17.55 -11.86
N GLU A 64 3.72 16.71 -12.81
CA GLU A 64 4.58 17.11 -13.93
C GLU A 64 4.05 18.32 -14.70
N PRO A 65 2.76 18.43 -15.05
CA PRO A 65 2.24 19.62 -15.73
C PRO A 65 2.41 20.92 -14.91
N LEU A 66 2.25 20.84 -13.59
CA LEU A 66 2.37 21.99 -12.69
C LEU A 66 3.84 22.36 -12.48
N MET A 67 4.69 21.35 -12.27
CA MET A 67 6.12 21.53 -12.03
C MET A 67 6.90 21.89 -13.30
N SER A 68 6.31 21.76 -14.48
CA SER A 68 6.91 22.23 -15.74
C SER A 68 6.71 23.73 -15.98
N ASN A 69 5.90 24.41 -15.16
CA ASN A 69 5.63 25.85 -15.29
C ASN A 69 6.83 26.68 -14.75
N SER A 70 7.20 27.74 -15.47
CA SER A 70 8.22 28.72 -15.04
C SER A 70 7.89 29.40 -13.71
N ASP A 71 6.60 29.57 -13.43
CA ASP A 71 6.10 30.32 -12.28
C ASP A 71 5.82 29.42 -11.07
N TYR A 72 6.21 28.14 -11.14
CA TYR A 72 6.04 27.19 -10.05
C TYR A 72 6.92 27.58 -8.85
N ASN A 73 6.29 28.03 -7.76
CA ASN A 73 6.96 28.53 -6.57
C ASN A 73 6.31 28.00 -5.29
N GLU A 74 6.33 26.67 -5.12
CA GLU A 74 5.82 26.02 -3.92
C GLU A 74 6.90 25.87 -2.83
N PRO A 75 6.51 25.85 -1.55
CA PRO A 75 7.45 25.61 -0.48
C PRO A 75 7.88 24.14 -0.48
N ALA A 76 9.17 23.92 -0.27
CA ALA A 76 9.72 22.59 -0.07
C ALA A 76 9.03 21.90 1.12
N LEU A 77 8.47 20.72 0.86
CA LEU A 77 7.86 19.92 1.90
C LEU A 77 8.92 19.38 2.83
N PHE A 78 8.49 19.03 4.02
CA PHE A 78 9.36 18.38 4.98
C PHE A 78 9.65 16.91 4.62
N VAL A 79 8.59 16.21 4.20
CA VAL A 79 8.62 14.84 3.68
C VAL A 79 7.77 14.77 2.43
N SER A 80 8.08 13.81 1.56
CA SER A 80 7.27 13.52 0.38
C SER A 80 5.84 13.15 0.77
N VAL A 81 4.88 13.73 0.07
CA VAL A 81 3.45 13.42 0.22
C VAL A 81 2.95 13.02 -1.14
N ASN A 82 2.71 11.72 -1.32
CA ASN A 82 2.22 11.18 -2.58
C ASN A 82 0.78 11.67 -2.83
N SER A 83 0.66 12.81 -3.53
CA SER A 83 -0.60 13.44 -3.90
C SER A 83 -0.44 14.19 -5.21
N ARG A 84 -1.46 14.09 -6.08
CA ARG A 84 -1.58 14.90 -7.31
C ARG A 84 -1.85 16.36 -7.01
N GLN A 85 -2.50 16.65 -5.88
CA GLN A 85 -2.79 18.01 -5.48
C GLN A 85 -1.57 18.65 -4.82
N ILE A 86 -1.38 19.93 -5.11
CA ILE A 86 -0.45 20.77 -4.37
C ILE A 86 -1.01 20.91 -2.95
N PRO A 87 -0.23 20.55 -1.91
CA PRO A 87 -0.67 20.72 -0.54
C PRO A 87 -0.76 22.22 -0.23
N VAL A 88 -1.98 22.71 -0.01
CA VAL A 88 -2.19 24.05 0.56
C VAL A 88 -1.49 24.17 1.91
N ARG A 89 -1.20 25.39 2.38
CA ARG A 89 -0.53 25.64 3.68
C ARG A 89 -1.12 24.84 4.85
N LYS A 90 -2.46 24.71 4.91
CA LYS A 90 -3.17 23.88 5.90
C LYS A 90 -2.79 22.39 5.80
N GLY A 91 -2.62 21.87 4.58
CA GLY A 91 -2.17 20.51 4.32
C GLY A 91 -0.72 20.29 4.74
N VAL A 92 0.17 21.25 4.48
CA VAL A 92 1.57 21.20 4.94
C VAL A 92 1.63 21.13 6.47
N LEU A 93 0.91 22.00 7.17
CA LEU A 93 0.82 22.00 8.63
C LEU A 93 0.24 20.68 9.16
N LYS A 94 -0.84 20.18 8.55
CA LYS A 94 -1.44 18.88 8.91
C LYS A 94 -0.43 17.74 8.79
N ASN A 95 0.33 17.69 7.69
CA ASN A 95 1.34 16.65 7.49
C ASN A 95 2.48 16.74 8.52
N TRP A 96 2.89 17.95 8.89
CA TRP A 96 3.86 18.17 9.95
C TRP A 96 3.33 17.73 11.32
N LEU A 97 2.08 18.07 11.66
CA LEU A 97 1.42 17.61 12.89
C LEU A 97 1.27 16.07 12.92
N VAL A 98 0.94 15.45 11.80
CA VAL A 98 0.89 13.97 11.67
C VAL A 98 2.27 13.37 11.88
N TYR A 99 3.33 13.97 11.33
CA TYR A 99 4.70 13.54 11.55
C TYR A 99 5.09 13.64 13.03
N LEU A 100 4.81 14.77 13.69
CA LEU A 100 5.04 14.93 15.13
C LEU A 100 4.25 13.91 15.95
N GLY A 101 2.96 13.72 15.64
CA GLY A 101 2.14 12.72 16.31
C GLY A 101 2.70 11.31 16.16
N ARG A 102 3.24 10.94 14.98
CA ARG A 102 3.95 9.67 14.79
C ARG A 102 5.22 9.60 15.61
N LYS A 103 6.01 10.68 15.64
CA LYS A 103 7.22 10.77 16.45
C LYS A 103 6.91 10.57 17.95
N PHE A 104 5.90 11.23 18.50
CA PHE A 104 5.58 11.07 19.93
C PHE A 104 4.92 9.73 20.25
N LYS A 105 4.08 9.19 19.35
CA LYS A 105 3.38 7.92 19.58
C LYS A 105 4.24 6.68 19.33
N LYS A 106 5.15 6.74 18.35
CA LYS A 106 5.92 5.58 17.84
C LYS A 106 7.42 5.79 17.87
N GLY A 107 7.90 7.01 18.08
CA GLY A 107 9.31 7.34 18.01
C GLY A 107 10.06 6.60 19.09
N THR A 108 10.90 5.69 18.66
CA THR A 108 11.91 5.08 19.52
C THR A 108 13.04 6.09 19.73
N SER A 109 13.73 6.03 20.87
CA SER A 109 14.92 6.87 21.04
C SER A 109 15.97 6.47 20.01
N LEU A 110 16.80 7.44 19.59
CA LEU A 110 17.88 7.14 18.65
C LEU A 110 18.80 6.05 19.22
N ASN A 111 19.09 6.10 20.52
CA ASN A 111 19.94 5.11 21.19
C ASN A 111 19.38 3.70 21.08
N VAL A 112 18.09 3.48 21.34
CA VAL A 112 17.47 2.15 21.23
C VAL A 112 17.48 1.66 19.78
N PHE A 113 17.26 2.55 18.81
CA PHE A 113 17.42 2.20 17.39
C PHE A 113 18.86 1.77 17.09
N GLN A 114 19.84 2.56 17.52
CA GLN A 114 21.26 2.29 17.29
C GLN A 114 21.72 0.98 17.95
N GLU A 115 21.27 0.71 19.18
CA GLU A 115 21.55 -0.54 19.89
C GLU A 115 21.00 -1.76 19.14
N LYS A 116 19.77 -1.68 18.63
CA LYS A 116 19.18 -2.77 17.83
C LYS A 116 19.97 -3.03 16.55
N ILE A 117 20.34 -1.97 15.82
CA ILE A 117 21.19 -2.07 14.63
C ILE A 117 22.55 -2.70 14.97
N LYS A 118 23.16 -2.29 16.09
CA LYS A 118 24.45 -2.82 16.55
C LYS A 118 24.40 -4.30 16.90
N SER A 119 23.40 -4.70 17.67
CA SER A 119 23.33 -6.04 18.26
C SER A 119 22.78 -7.14 17.34
N ASN A 120 22.12 -6.80 16.23
CA ASN A 120 21.39 -7.81 15.44
C ASN A 120 21.77 -7.80 13.95
N ALA A 121 22.01 -8.97 13.38
CA ALA A 121 22.27 -9.13 11.95
C ALA A 121 20.98 -9.06 11.10
N ASN A 122 19.91 -9.69 11.59
CA ASN A 122 18.61 -9.73 10.92
C ASN A 122 17.64 -8.75 11.58
N LEU A 123 17.19 -7.76 10.82
CA LEU A 123 16.44 -6.61 11.33
C LEU A 123 15.11 -6.48 10.60
N CYS A 124 14.00 -6.40 11.34
CA CYS A 124 12.68 -6.16 10.80
C CYS A 124 12.30 -4.69 10.97
N ILE A 125 12.06 -3.96 9.88
CA ILE A 125 11.71 -2.53 9.89
C ILE A 125 10.34 -2.33 9.21
N GLY A 126 9.55 -1.36 9.68
CA GLY A 126 8.28 -1.01 9.05
C GLY A 126 7.05 -1.31 9.89
N THR A 127 5.87 -1.18 9.26
CA THR A 127 4.56 -1.29 9.94
C THR A 127 4.28 -2.63 10.62
N ARG A 128 4.93 -3.71 10.17
CA ARG A 128 4.73 -5.07 10.68
C ARG A 128 6.02 -5.71 11.20
N SER A 129 7.00 -4.90 11.61
CA SER A 129 8.27 -5.40 12.17
C SER A 129 8.06 -6.40 13.32
N HIS A 130 7.17 -6.10 14.26
CA HIS A 130 6.82 -7.00 15.36
C HIS A 130 6.14 -8.30 14.92
N GLU A 131 5.41 -8.27 13.79
CA GLU A 131 4.82 -9.49 13.26
C GLU A 131 5.91 -10.39 12.67
N HIS A 132 6.85 -9.82 11.93
CA HIS A 132 7.99 -10.57 11.41
C HIS A 132 8.84 -11.15 12.56
N GLU A 133 9.11 -10.38 13.61
CA GLU A 133 9.81 -10.85 14.80
C GLU A 133 9.09 -12.00 15.50
N ARG A 134 7.76 -11.91 15.68
CA ARG A 134 6.96 -13.00 16.25
C ARG A 134 7.08 -14.31 15.47
N ASN A 135 7.37 -14.22 14.17
CA ASN A 135 7.54 -15.39 13.30
C ASN A 135 9.03 -15.76 13.08
N GLY A 136 9.94 -15.23 13.89
CA GLY A 136 11.36 -15.61 13.85
C GLY A 136 12.14 -15.08 12.66
N VAL A 137 11.62 -14.08 11.93
CA VAL A 137 12.32 -13.50 10.76
C VAL A 137 13.57 -12.71 11.17
N GLY A 138 13.52 -12.03 12.30
CA GLY A 138 14.57 -11.13 12.77
C GLY A 138 14.07 -10.23 13.90
N VAL A 139 14.92 -9.32 14.37
CA VAL A 139 14.58 -8.45 15.52
C VAL A 139 13.81 -7.22 15.05
N ALA A 140 12.64 -6.97 15.65
CA ALA A 140 11.82 -5.82 15.31
C ALA A 140 12.54 -4.54 15.72
N THR A 141 12.80 -3.69 14.75
CA THR A 141 13.34 -2.35 14.97
C THR A 141 12.23 -1.35 14.71
N SER A 142 11.82 -0.67 15.77
CA SER A 142 10.89 0.43 15.67
C SER A 142 11.49 1.55 14.84
N GLU A 143 10.68 2.21 14.03
CA GLU A 143 11.17 3.30 13.20
C GLU A 143 11.54 4.53 14.05
N TYR A 144 12.71 5.09 13.74
CA TYR A 144 13.13 6.37 14.31
C TYR A 144 12.56 7.54 13.49
N PHE A 145 12.00 8.52 14.17
CA PHE A 145 11.52 9.76 13.59
C PHE A 145 12.39 10.92 14.08
N PRO A 146 13.37 11.39 13.28
CA PRO A 146 14.29 12.44 13.70
C PRO A 146 13.55 13.72 14.08
N TRP A 147 14.14 14.48 15.01
CA TRP A 147 13.66 15.83 15.28
C TRP A 147 14.19 16.71 14.16
N LEU A 148 13.27 17.24 13.41
CA LEU A 148 13.58 18.02 12.23
C LEU A 148 12.96 19.38 12.50
N MET A 149 13.82 20.34 12.77
CA MET A 149 13.41 21.72 12.95
C MET A 149 13.04 22.29 11.57
N PRO A 150 12.06 23.19 11.48
CA PRO A 150 11.75 23.94 10.25
C PRO A 150 12.86 24.95 9.88
N VAL A 151 14.07 24.78 10.41
CA VAL A 151 15.22 25.63 10.11
C VAL A 151 15.78 25.20 8.76
N HIS A 152 15.60 26.05 7.76
CA HIS A 152 16.15 25.86 6.43
C HIS A 152 17.61 26.30 6.40
N ASN A 153 18.51 25.39 6.03
CA ASN A 153 19.83 25.78 5.54
C ASN A 153 19.68 26.40 4.15
N VAL A 154 19.43 27.71 4.12
CA VAL A 154 19.24 28.49 2.89
C VAL A 154 20.45 28.36 1.94
N GLY A 155 21.66 28.17 2.48
CA GLY A 155 22.87 27.98 1.69
C GLY A 155 22.87 26.70 0.87
N LEU A 156 22.49 25.56 1.46
CA LEU A 156 22.38 24.28 0.75
C LEU A 156 21.35 24.34 -0.39
N ARG A 157 20.19 24.95 -0.14
CA ARG A 157 19.15 25.11 -1.15
C ARG A 157 19.56 26.04 -2.28
N LYS A 158 20.20 27.17 -1.97
CA LYS A 158 20.79 28.06 -2.98
C LYS A 158 21.82 27.31 -3.83
N ARG A 159 22.70 26.49 -3.23
CA ARG A 159 23.65 25.65 -3.98
C ARG A 159 22.95 24.65 -4.90
N ALA A 160 21.92 23.96 -4.40
CA ALA A 160 21.13 23.02 -5.19
C ALA A 160 20.46 23.69 -6.41
N VAL A 161 19.85 24.87 -6.21
CA VAL A 161 19.27 25.67 -7.29
C VAL A 161 20.35 26.19 -8.25
N ASN A 162 21.51 26.59 -7.74
CA ASN A 162 22.61 27.04 -8.62
C ASN A 162 23.13 25.91 -9.52
N HIS A 163 23.04 24.64 -9.10
CA HIS A 163 23.35 23.49 -9.96
C HIS A 163 22.34 23.25 -11.08
N THR A 164 21.20 23.91 -11.06
CA THR A 164 20.20 23.87 -12.14
C THR A 164 20.23 25.10 -13.04
N ASN A 165 20.96 26.15 -12.66
CA ASN A 165 21.18 27.31 -13.53
C ASN A 165 21.91 26.84 -14.81
N GLY A 166 21.26 27.02 -15.96
CA GLY A 166 21.74 26.54 -17.26
C GLY A 166 21.06 25.26 -17.78
N ARG A 167 20.16 24.63 -17.00
CA ARG A 167 19.30 23.56 -17.52
C ARG A 167 18.02 24.15 -18.10
N TYR A 168 17.71 23.80 -19.35
CA TYR A 168 16.49 24.22 -20.04
C TYR A 168 15.22 23.54 -19.49
N ASP A 169 15.36 22.39 -18.83
CA ASP A 169 14.21 21.65 -18.30
C ASP A 169 13.70 22.25 -16.97
N MET A 170 12.59 22.99 -17.07
CA MET A 170 11.91 23.58 -15.92
C MET A 170 11.42 22.54 -14.91
N PHE A 171 11.02 21.36 -15.36
CA PHE A 171 10.55 20.30 -14.47
C PHE A 171 11.69 19.80 -13.58
N ILE A 172 12.87 19.54 -14.14
CA ILE A 172 14.06 19.15 -13.37
C ILE A 172 14.49 20.25 -12.40
N ARG A 173 14.48 21.50 -12.85
CA ARG A 173 14.79 22.66 -11.99
C ARG A 173 13.85 22.71 -10.79
N ASN A 174 12.57 22.54 -11.02
CA ASN A 174 11.55 22.59 -9.98
C ASN A 174 11.58 21.37 -9.06
N ILE A 175 11.95 20.18 -9.53
CA ILE A 175 12.21 19.02 -8.65
C ILE A 175 13.30 19.37 -7.63
N ILE A 176 14.44 19.89 -8.09
CA ILE A 176 15.57 20.20 -7.21
C ILE A 176 15.24 21.36 -6.26
N ALA A 177 14.59 22.41 -6.75
CA ALA A 177 14.14 23.54 -5.93
C ALA A 177 13.15 23.11 -4.82
N ASN A 178 12.37 22.05 -5.06
CA ASN A 178 11.35 21.53 -4.15
C ASN A 178 11.76 20.24 -3.42
N LEU A 179 13.04 19.88 -3.43
CA LEU A 179 13.53 18.73 -2.67
C LEU A 179 13.12 18.86 -1.20
N PRO A 180 12.54 17.80 -0.61
CA PRO A 180 12.10 17.84 0.76
C PRO A 180 13.25 18.14 1.71
N THR A 181 12.98 18.89 2.77
CA THR A 181 14.06 19.36 3.63
C THR A 181 14.85 18.25 4.31
N PHE A 182 14.19 17.11 4.51
CA PHE A 182 14.81 15.89 4.97
C PHE A 182 15.96 15.40 4.07
N PHE A 183 15.77 15.45 2.74
CA PHE A 183 16.72 14.93 1.75
C PHE A 183 17.78 15.96 1.32
N LEU A 184 17.68 17.19 1.80
CA LEU A 184 18.62 18.27 1.46
C LEU A 184 19.26 18.86 2.71
N GLU A 185 18.51 19.62 3.51
CA GLU A 185 19.07 20.35 4.65
C GLU A 185 19.40 19.44 5.84
N HIS A 186 18.62 18.39 6.07
CA HIS A 186 18.82 17.46 7.20
C HIS A 186 19.55 16.18 6.81
N PHE A 187 19.92 16.01 5.54
CA PHE A 187 20.44 14.76 5.01
C PHE A 187 21.71 14.28 5.74
N ALA A 188 22.76 15.12 5.77
CA ALA A 188 24.05 14.75 6.35
C ALA A 188 23.93 14.35 7.83
N LYS A 189 23.29 15.21 8.63
CA LYS A 189 23.04 14.95 10.08
C LYS A 189 22.31 13.63 10.32
N ASN A 190 21.22 13.38 9.59
CA ASN A 190 20.46 12.14 9.75
C ASN A 190 21.28 10.93 9.30
N LEU A 191 22.03 11.05 8.21
CA LEU A 191 22.86 9.99 7.70
C LEU A 191 23.99 9.63 8.66
N GLU A 192 24.67 10.62 9.22
CA GLU A 192 25.74 10.47 10.22
C GLU A 192 25.22 9.79 11.50
N SER A 193 23.98 10.06 11.91
CA SER A 193 23.37 9.43 13.09
C SER A 193 23.07 7.92 12.93
N ILE A 194 23.12 7.38 11.72
CA ILE A 194 22.96 5.94 11.48
C ILE A 194 24.31 5.26 11.73
N PRO A 195 24.43 4.40 12.76
CA PRO A 195 25.71 3.78 13.10
C PRO A 195 26.08 2.77 12.02
N ILE A 196 27.37 2.68 11.71
CA ILE A 196 27.93 1.58 10.91
C ILE A 196 28.63 0.64 11.88
N VAL A 197 28.20 -0.62 11.87
CA VAL A 197 28.75 -1.67 12.74
C VAL A 197 30.00 -2.29 12.13
N ASN A 198 30.68 -3.16 12.88
CA ASN A 198 31.61 -4.11 12.30
C ASN A 198 30.83 -5.09 11.40
N ASN A 199 31.34 -5.37 10.20
CA ASN A 199 30.70 -6.21 9.17
C ASN A 199 29.29 -5.76 8.74
N PRO A 200 29.14 -4.51 8.26
CA PRO A 200 27.84 -3.98 7.83
C PRO A 200 27.20 -4.77 6.68
N GLY A 201 28.00 -5.46 5.86
CA GLY A 201 27.53 -6.31 4.75
C GLY A 201 26.79 -7.58 5.19
N GLU A 202 26.97 -8.01 6.44
CA GLU A 202 26.26 -9.18 7.00
C GLU A 202 24.83 -8.84 7.45
N LYS A 203 24.44 -7.56 7.43
CA LYS A 203 23.09 -7.16 7.80
C LYS A 203 22.07 -7.56 6.75
N ILE A 204 20.91 -8.03 7.21
CA ILE A 204 19.73 -8.28 6.39
C ILE A 204 18.57 -7.47 6.95
N PHE A 205 17.97 -6.64 6.10
CA PHE A 205 16.84 -5.80 6.43
C PHE A 205 15.56 -6.35 5.81
N HIS A 206 14.64 -6.78 6.66
CA HIS A 206 13.31 -7.24 6.33
C HIS A 206 12.31 -6.09 6.47
N TYR A 207 11.61 -5.71 5.41
CA TYR A 207 10.63 -4.62 5.49
C TYR A 207 9.41 -4.83 4.60
N GLU A 208 8.34 -4.08 4.89
CA GLU A 208 7.09 -4.14 4.14
C GLU A 208 6.63 -2.72 3.77
N HIS A 209 6.32 -1.90 4.77
CA HIS A 209 6.02 -0.49 4.58
C HIS A 209 6.84 0.34 5.56
N LEU A 210 7.65 1.23 5.02
CA LEU A 210 8.38 2.21 5.80
C LEU A 210 7.47 3.42 6.04
N GLN A 211 7.49 3.96 7.25
CA GLN A 211 6.73 5.15 7.62
C GLN A 211 7.63 6.37 7.89
N SER A 212 8.93 6.15 8.04
CA SER A 212 9.94 7.16 8.31
C SER A 212 10.94 7.29 7.15
N PRO A 213 11.17 8.51 6.64
CA PRO A 213 12.28 8.79 5.72
C PRO A 213 13.65 8.34 6.25
N PHE A 214 13.82 8.30 7.57
CA PHE A 214 15.04 7.81 8.21
C PHE A 214 15.27 6.32 7.98
N SER A 215 14.20 5.53 7.90
CA SER A 215 14.30 4.12 7.55
C SER A 215 14.78 3.93 6.12
N TYR A 216 14.32 4.75 5.16
CA TYR A 216 14.85 4.73 3.79
C TYR A 216 16.35 5.07 3.75
N LEU A 217 16.78 6.10 4.49
CA LEU A 217 18.22 6.42 4.61
C LEU A 217 19.01 5.27 5.25
N THR A 218 18.44 4.59 6.26
CA THR A 218 19.10 3.45 6.90
C THR A 218 19.32 2.31 5.90
N LEU A 219 18.27 1.91 5.18
CA LEU A 219 18.36 0.86 4.17
C LEU A 219 19.37 1.22 3.08
N ALA A 220 19.28 2.44 2.55
CA ALA A 220 20.19 2.92 1.52
C ALA A 220 21.65 2.94 2.01
N LYS A 221 21.91 3.50 3.20
CA LYS A 221 23.25 3.57 3.77
C LYS A 221 23.86 2.19 3.94
N TYR A 222 23.13 1.24 4.54
CA TYR A 222 23.65 -0.11 4.76
C TYR A 222 23.83 -0.91 3.47
N GLN A 223 22.98 -0.68 2.47
CA GLN A 223 23.12 -1.32 1.16
C GLN A 223 24.43 -0.94 0.46
N GLU A 224 24.92 0.31 0.63
CA GLU A 224 26.24 0.72 0.12
C GLU A 224 27.38 -0.10 0.72
N TYR A 225 27.18 -0.65 1.91
CA TYR A 225 28.13 -1.52 2.59
C TYR A 225 27.84 -3.02 2.38
N GLY A 226 26.99 -3.37 1.41
CA GLY A 226 26.73 -4.75 1.00
C GLY A 226 25.58 -5.45 1.74
N ALA A 227 24.90 -4.77 2.68
CA ALA A 227 23.75 -5.34 3.37
C ALA A 227 22.63 -5.72 2.40
N LYS A 228 21.84 -6.73 2.76
CA LYS A 228 20.71 -7.19 1.93
C LYS A 228 19.40 -6.56 2.36
N ILE A 229 18.55 -6.26 1.38
CA ILE A 229 17.23 -5.67 1.56
C ILE A 229 16.17 -6.66 1.06
N PHE A 230 15.38 -7.22 1.98
CA PHE A 230 14.28 -8.15 1.70
C PHE A 230 12.95 -7.44 1.92
N PHE A 231 12.14 -7.34 0.87
CA PHE A 231 10.80 -6.77 0.96
C PHE A 231 9.76 -7.87 1.10
N TYR A 232 8.73 -7.66 1.91
CA TYR A 232 7.60 -8.57 2.07
C TYR A 232 6.37 -8.01 1.39
N GLN A 233 5.63 -8.85 0.67
CA GLN A 233 4.41 -8.44 -0.01
C GLN A 233 3.42 -7.82 0.97
N THR A 234 2.86 -6.68 0.57
CA THR A 234 2.06 -5.85 1.48
C THR A 234 0.56 -5.94 1.24
N GLY A 235 0.18 -6.44 0.07
CA GLY A 235 -1.19 -6.48 -0.40
C GLY A 235 -1.39 -7.27 -1.68
N GLY A 236 -2.65 -7.58 -1.98
CA GLY A 236 -3.03 -8.43 -3.11
C GLY A 236 -2.71 -7.83 -4.47
N TYR A 237 -2.79 -6.50 -4.60
CA TYR A 237 -2.44 -5.81 -5.85
C TYR A 237 -1.03 -6.17 -6.37
N ILE A 238 -0.08 -6.44 -5.48
CA ILE A 238 1.27 -6.85 -5.87
C ILE A 238 1.26 -8.33 -6.24
N GLY A 239 1.55 -8.66 -7.50
CA GLY A 239 1.48 -10.02 -8.02
C GLY A 239 0.14 -10.38 -8.69
N GLU A 240 -0.97 -9.69 -8.39
CA GLU A 240 -2.24 -9.94 -9.08
C GLU A 240 -2.37 -9.21 -10.44
N VAL A 241 -1.66 -8.09 -10.63
CA VAL A 241 -1.65 -7.36 -11.92
C VAL A 241 -0.33 -7.56 -12.65
N SER A 242 -0.37 -7.63 -13.98
CA SER A 242 0.79 -7.91 -14.85
C SER A 242 1.95 -6.91 -14.75
N PHE A 243 1.69 -5.68 -14.29
CA PHE A 243 2.68 -4.60 -14.18
C PHE A 243 3.12 -4.32 -12.73
N SER A 244 2.80 -5.21 -11.78
CA SER A 244 3.15 -5.08 -10.37
C SER A 244 3.70 -6.40 -9.82
N PRO A 245 4.90 -6.42 -9.19
CA PRO A 245 5.76 -5.27 -8.92
C PRO A 245 6.40 -4.68 -10.18
N SER A 246 6.77 -3.40 -10.10
CA SER A 246 7.49 -2.75 -11.21
C SER A 246 8.96 -3.17 -11.27
N LYS A 247 9.58 -3.07 -12.45
CA LYS A 247 11.04 -3.28 -12.61
C LYS A 247 11.86 -2.39 -11.67
N LEU A 248 11.43 -1.13 -11.54
CA LEU A 248 12.00 -0.16 -10.60
C LEU A 248 12.03 -0.69 -9.15
N PHE A 249 10.98 -1.37 -8.71
CA PHE A 249 10.92 -1.95 -7.37
C PHE A 249 11.98 -3.05 -7.18
N TYR A 250 12.21 -3.91 -8.17
CA TYR A 250 13.25 -4.93 -8.10
C TYR A 250 14.68 -4.38 -8.07
N ARG A 251 14.90 -3.12 -8.50
CA ARG A 251 16.23 -2.48 -8.40
C ARG A 251 16.59 -2.05 -6.98
N THR A 252 15.62 -1.80 -6.12
CA THR A 252 15.89 -1.30 -4.76
C THR A 252 16.07 -2.43 -3.74
N ILE A 253 15.67 -3.66 -4.08
CA ILE A 253 15.69 -4.81 -3.18
C ILE A 253 16.60 -5.93 -3.69
N ASP A 254 17.00 -6.81 -2.79
CA ASP A 254 17.76 -8.02 -3.11
C ASP A 254 16.86 -9.26 -3.17
N LYS A 255 15.76 -9.26 -2.42
CA LYS A 255 14.76 -10.34 -2.42
C LYS A 255 13.35 -9.79 -2.21
N PHE A 256 12.38 -10.36 -2.89
CA PHE A 256 10.96 -10.11 -2.69
C PHE A 256 10.25 -11.34 -2.15
N ILE A 257 9.84 -11.29 -0.88
CA ILE A 257 9.06 -12.35 -0.24
C ILE A 257 7.58 -12.19 -0.61
N THR A 258 7.08 -13.08 -1.46
CA THR A 258 5.70 -13.05 -1.98
C THR A 258 4.78 -13.92 -1.12
N TYR A 259 3.46 -13.83 -1.36
CA TYR A 259 2.49 -14.73 -0.71
C TYR A 259 2.43 -16.15 -1.32
N GLY A 260 3.39 -16.50 -2.18
CA GLY A 260 3.59 -17.89 -2.63
C GLY A 260 3.90 -18.04 -4.12
N TRP A 261 3.94 -16.95 -4.88
CA TRP A 261 4.23 -16.96 -6.32
C TRP A 261 5.68 -16.56 -6.63
N LYS A 262 6.18 -16.96 -7.80
CA LYS A 262 7.54 -16.65 -8.27
C LYS A 262 7.52 -16.30 -9.76
N VAL A 263 7.66 -15.01 -10.10
CA VAL A 263 7.63 -14.52 -11.49
C VAL A 263 8.97 -13.89 -11.88
N ASN A 264 9.70 -13.34 -10.92
CA ASN A 264 11.02 -12.77 -11.06
C ASN A 264 12.07 -13.63 -10.32
N GLU A 265 13.34 -13.53 -10.71
CA GLU A 265 14.45 -14.24 -10.04
C GLU A 265 14.60 -13.85 -8.56
N LYS A 266 14.22 -12.62 -8.21
CA LYS A 266 14.27 -12.12 -6.83
C LYS A 266 13.06 -12.54 -6.00
N ASP A 267 12.05 -13.16 -6.60
CA ASP A 267 10.86 -13.60 -5.89
C ASP A 267 11.15 -14.89 -5.12
N GLU A 268 10.74 -14.87 -3.86
CA GLU A 268 10.76 -16.02 -2.97
C GLU A 268 9.37 -16.21 -2.36
N PRO A 269 8.66 -17.28 -2.75
CA PRO A 269 7.45 -17.71 -2.06
C PRO A 269 7.67 -17.78 -0.56
N GLY A 270 6.84 -17.07 0.20
CA GLY A 270 6.96 -17.04 1.66
C GLY A 270 5.63 -16.84 2.36
N LYS A 271 5.71 -16.66 3.68
CA LYS A 271 4.52 -16.58 4.53
C LYS A 271 3.80 -15.23 4.37
N ALA A 272 2.49 -15.29 4.17
CA ALA A 272 1.62 -14.12 4.11
C ALA A 272 1.32 -13.52 5.51
N TYR A 273 2.31 -12.90 6.15
CA TYR A 273 2.20 -12.37 7.53
C TYR A 273 1.01 -11.43 7.75
N ARG A 274 0.66 -10.64 6.75
CA ARG A 274 -0.52 -9.78 6.79
C ARG A 274 -1.81 -10.58 6.94
N MET A 275 -1.96 -11.67 6.19
CA MET A 275 -3.13 -12.55 6.24
C MET A 275 -3.23 -13.21 7.61
N GLU A 276 -2.10 -13.61 8.19
CA GLU A 276 -2.04 -14.16 9.55
C GLU A 276 -2.43 -13.16 10.64
N GLN A 277 -2.02 -11.91 10.50
CA GLN A 277 -2.48 -10.84 11.38
C GLN A 277 -3.99 -10.63 11.29
N TYR A 278 -4.53 -10.63 10.07
CA TYR A 278 -5.97 -10.51 9.85
C TYR A 278 -6.72 -11.69 10.46
N PHE A 279 -6.29 -12.92 10.18
CA PHE A 279 -6.90 -14.16 10.69
C PHE A 279 -6.98 -14.22 12.20
N ARG A 280 -5.90 -13.89 12.92
CA ARG A 280 -5.96 -13.87 14.39
C ARG A 280 -6.94 -12.83 14.92
N SER A 281 -7.04 -11.67 14.26
CA SER A 281 -8.04 -10.66 14.61
C SER A 281 -9.46 -11.14 14.30
N TRP A 282 -9.66 -11.85 13.19
CA TRP A 282 -10.95 -12.38 12.77
C TRP A 282 -11.39 -13.53 13.70
N LYS A 283 -10.52 -14.52 13.93
CA LYS A 283 -10.78 -15.67 14.80
C LYS A 283 -11.11 -15.24 16.23
N LYS A 284 -10.34 -14.32 16.81
CA LYS A 284 -10.65 -13.75 18.13
C LYS A 284 -12.05 -13.16 18.20
N GLN A 285 -12.54 -12.57 17.11
CA GLN A 285 -13.88 -12.01 17.08
C GLN A 285 -14.94 -13.06 16.90
N LEU A 286 -14.69 -14.07 16.06
CA LEU A 286 -15.57 -15.23 15.91
C LEU A 286 -15.80 -15.92 17.26
N ASP A 287 -14.73 -16.13 18.03
CA ASP A 287 -14.78 -16.75 19.36
C ASP A 287 -15.57 -15.89 20.39
N LEU A 288 -15.66 -14.57 20.17
CA LEU A 288 -16.37 -13.63 21.04
C LEU A 288 -17.80 -13.31 20.57
N SER A 289 -18.10 -13.51 19.27
CA SER A 289 -19.37 -13.15 18.67
C SER A 289 -20.29 -14.36 18.63
N VAL A 290 -21.37 -14.32 19.41
CA VAL A 290 -22.38 -15.39 19.45
C VAL A 290 -23.28 -15.39 18.19
N GLN A 291 -23.31 -14.30 17.41
CA GLN A 291 -24.23 -14.19 16.27
C GLN A 291 -23.66 -13.36 15.11
N GLN A 292 -23.82 -13.88 13.89
CA GLN A 292 -23.65 -13.12 12.65
C GLN A 292 -24.70 -12.02 12.59
N SER A 293 -24.29 -10.78 12.86
CA SER A 293 -25.20 -9.63 12.93
C SER A 293 -25.26 -8.84 11.63
N ILE A 294 -24.34 -9.05 10.68
CA ILE A 294 -24.26 -8.32 9.41
C ILE A 294 -24.60 -9.29 8.28
N ASP A 295 -25.63 -8.99 7.49
CA ASP A 295 -25.98 -9.87 6.38
C ASP A 295 -25.04 -9.67 5.19
N CYS A 296 -24.68 -8.43 4.87
CA CYS A 296 -23.76 -8.11 3.78
C CYS A 296 -22.84 -6.95 4.14
N LEU A 297 -21.53 -7.18 4.07
CA LEU A 297 -20.51 -6.15 4.26
C LEU A 297 -19.97 -5.72 2.90
N ILE A 298 -20.19 -4.47 2.53
CA ILE A 298 -19.69 -3.89 1.27
C ILE A 298 -18.44 -3.09 1.57
N VAL A 299 -17.31 -3.53 1.01
CA VAL A 299 -16.00 -2.91 1.23
C VAL A 299 -15.59 -2.09 0.02
N PHE A 300 -15.36 -0.80 0.26
CA PHE A 300 -14.87 0.14 -0.74
C PHE A 300 -13.33 0.19 -0.71
N SER A 301 -12.71 0.27 -1.90
CA SER A 301 -11.28 0.56 -2.00
C SER A 301 -11.04 2.06 -1.79
N LEU A 302 -9.88 2.57 -2.23
CA LEU A 302 -9.60 4.01 -2.13
C LEU A 302 -10.62 4.78 -2.98
N ILE A 303 -11.25 5.78 -2.39
CA ILE A 303 -12.19 6.66 -3.07
C ILE A 303 -11.47 7.96 -3.41
N ASP A 304 -11.53 8.34 -4.67
CA ASP A 304 -11.05 9.60 -5.21
C ASP A 304 -12.06 10.16 -6.21
N GLU A 305 -11.85 11.36 -6.74
CA GLU A 305 -12.80 12.00 -7.66
C GLU A 305 -13.07 11.16 -8.91
N TYR A 306 -12.11 10.35 -9.38
CA TYR A 306 -12.26 9.52 -10.57
C TYR A 306 -13.09 8.26 -10.32
N THR A 307 -13.11 7.76 -9.09
CA THR A 307 -13.80 6.53 -8.71
C THR A 307 -15.18 6.76 -8.09
N LYS A 308 -15.50 7.99 -7.69
CA LYS A 308 -16.82 8.34 -7.11
C LYS A 308 -17.99 7.96 -8.01
N GLU A 309 -17.96 8.31 -9.29
CA GLU A 309 -19.06 8.00 -10.21
C GLU A 309 -19.24 6.49 -10.36
N TYR A 310 -18.14 5.75 -10.54
CA TYR A 310 -18.17 4.29 -10.58
C TYR A 310 -18.80 3.69 -9.32
N TYR A 311 -18.36 4.13 -8.13
CA TYR A 311 -18.89 3.64 -6.87
C TYR A 311 -20.35 4.02 -6.66
N TYR A 312 -20.75 5.24 -7.06
CA TYR A 312 -22.14 5.68 -6.98
C TYR A 312 -23.05 4.77 -7.81
N ASN A 313 -22.70 4.55 -9.08
CA ASN A 313 -23.47 3.73 -10.00
C ASN A 313 -23.53 2.25 -9.54
N THR A 314 -22.38 1.72 -9.10
CA THR A 314 -22.28 0.34 -8.61
C THR A 314 -23.09 0.13 -7.33
N TYR A 315 -22.98 1.06 -6.37
CA TYR A 315 -23.73 1.03 -5.12
C TYR A 315 -25.24 1.14 -5.36
N ARG A 316 -25.67 2.11 -6.20
CA ARG A 316 -27.10 2.29 -6.53
C ARG A 316 -27.67 1.04 -7.18
N TYR A 317 -26.94 0.46 -8.14
CA TYR A 317 -27.35 -0.79 -8.77
C TYR A 317 -27.49 -1.92 -7.74
N LEU A 318 -26.47 -2.12 -6.89
CA LEU A 318 -26.46 -3.16 -5.86
C LEU A 318 -27.67 -3.01 -4.94
N ILE A 319 -27.85 -1.85 -4.30
CA ILE A 319 -28.89 -1.67 -3.29
C ILE A 319 -30.30 -1.77 -3.87
N SER A 320 -30.52 -1.27 -5.10
CA SER A 320 -31.84 -1.34 -5.74
C SER A 320 -32.25 -2.74 -6.17
N ASN A 321 -31.31 -3.67 -6.35
CA ASN A 321 -31.57 -5.01 -6.86
C ASN A 321 -31.24 -6.13 -5.86
N LEU A 322 -30.64 -5.82 -4.71
CA LEU A 322 -30.34 -6.80 -3.67
C LEU A 322 -31.62 -7.26 -2.97
N ASP A 323 -31.80 -8.57 -2.80
CA ASP A 323 -32.91 -9.13 -2.04
C ASP A 323 -32.83 -8.69 -0.56
N ARG A 324 -33.66 -7.72 -0.20
CA ARG A 324 -33.70 -7.13 1.15
C ARG A 324 -34.29 -8.06 2.21
N LYS A 325 -35.04 -9.09 1.82
CA LYS A 325 -35.51 -10.12 2.77
C LYS A 325 -34.34 -10.99 3.22
N LYS A 326 -33.43 -11.28 2.30
CA LYS A 326 -32.23 -12.07 2.58
C LYS A 326 -31.10 -11.26 3.20
N TYR A 327 -30.94 -10.01 2.75
CA TYR A 327 -29.87 -9.11 3.18
C TYR A 327 -30.47 -7.84 3.81
N GLY A 328 -31.05 -8.00 5.00
CA GLY A 328 -31.75 -6.93 5.72
C GLY A 328 -30.80 -5.91 6.34
N ASN A 329 -29.68 -6.38 6.91
CA ASN A 329 -28.64 -5.52 7.50
C ASN A 329 -27.40 -5.42 6.61
N VAL A 330 -27.23 -4.28 5.95
CA VAL A 330 -26.07 -4.00 5.10
C VAL A 330 -25.16 -2.97 5.76
N VAL A 331 -23.85 -3.25 5.77
CA VAL A 331 -22.84 -2.32 6.30
C VAL A 331 -21.90 -1.89 5.17
N LEU A 332 -21.72 -0.58 5.02
CA LEU A 332 -20.78 0.02 4.08
C LEU A 332 -19.49 0.38 4.80
N ARG A 333 -18.36 -0.10 4.28
CA ARG A 333 -17.04 0.12 4.88
C ARG A 333 -16.13 0.93 3.95
N PRO A 334 -15.88 2.22 4.25
CA PRO A 334 -14.88 3.00 3.52
C PRO A 334 -13.45 2.55 3.83
N ARG A 335 -12.54 2.76 2.86
CA ARG A 335 -11.09 2.69 3.10
C ARG A 335 -10.60 4.02 3.66
N LEU A 336 -9.93 3.99 4.81
CA LEU A 336 -9.31 5.18 5.39
C LEU A 336 -8.21 5.76 4.49
N THR A 337 -8.31 7.04 4.18
CA THR A 337 -7.36 7.79 3.34
C THR A 337 -6.21 8.41 4.15
N THR A 338 -6.48 8.93 5.36
CA THR A 338 -5.53 9.84 6.02
C THR A 338 -5.04 9.40 7.41
N THR A 339 -5.83 8.74 8.27
CA THR A 339 -5.37 7.99 9.48
C THR A 339 -6.54 7.22 10.10
N ARG A 340 -6.28 6.20 10.96
CA ARG A 340 -7.31 5.56 11.82
C ARG A 340 -7.94 6.47 12.88
N LEU A 341 -7.50 7.73 12.97
CA LEU A 341 -7.95 8.65 14.02
C LEU A 341 -9.18 9.47 13.57
N VAL A 342 -9.36 9.66 12.26
CA VAL A 342 -10.46 10.45 11.72
C VAL A 342 -11.55 9.52 11.23
N SER A 343 -12.79 9.79 11.64
CA SER A 343 -13.97 9.08 11.15
C SER A 343 -14.10 9.32 9.64
N SER A 344 -14.35 8.26 8.89
CA SER A 344 -14.51 8.29 7.42
C SER A 344 -15.92 8.10 6.84
N PRO A 345 -17.05 8.15 7.59
CA PRO A 345 -18.38 8.05 6.98
C PRO A 345 -18.61 9.08 5.87
N ASN A 346 -18.03 10.28 6.01
CA ASN A 346 -18.15 11.35 5.04
C ASN A 346 -17.48 11.03 3.70
N GLU A 347 -16.55 10.08 3.64
CA GLU A 347 -15.99 9.59 2.38
C GLU A 347 -17.07 8.95 1.50
N LEU A 348 -18.16 8.45 2.09
CA LEU A 348 -19.31 7.87 1.39
C LEU A 348 -20.51 8.83 1.28
N ALA A 349 -20.39 10.10 1.68
CA ALA A 349 -21.51 11.04 1.65
C ALA A 349 -22.12 11.21 0.25
N PHE A 350 -21.30 11.08 -0.80
CA PHE A 350 -21.75 11.16 -2.20
C PHE A 350 -22.73 10.04 -2.60
N LEU A 351 -22.78 8.94 -1.85
CA LEU A 351 -23.71 7.83 -2.11
C LEU A 351 -25.17 8.15 -1.74
N LYS A 352 -25.41 9.16 -0.89
CA LYS A 352 -26.75 9.53 -0.39
C LYS A 352 -27.49 8.31 0.20
N VAL A 353 -26.85 7.63 1.14
CA VAL A 353 -27.34 6.39 1.75
C VAL A 353 -28.64 6.62 2.54
N GLU A 354 -29.66 5.83 2.22
CA GLU A 354 -30.92 5.75 2.98
C GLU A 354 -30.69 4.92 4.26
N LYS A 355 -31.00 5.50 5.43
CA LYS A 355 -30.49 5.00 6.72
C LYS A 355 -31.27 3.83 7.33
N ASP A 356 -32.45 3.51 6.82
CA ASP A 356 -33.37 2.62 7.53
C ASP A 356 -32.90 1.15 7.55
N SER A 357 -32.00 0.75 6.65
CA SER A 357 -31.49 -0.63 6.55
C SER A 357 -30.02 -0.75 6.09
N ILE A 358 -29.32 0.39 6.02
CA ILE A 358 -27.93 0.47 5.58
C ILE A 358 -27.19 1.37 6.55
N SER A 359 -26.12 0.84 7.15
CA SER A 359 -25.24 1.59 8.03
C SER A 359 -23.89 1.84 7.38
N ILE A 360 -23.25 2.96 7.74
CA ILE A 360 -21.90 3.30 7.31
C ILE A 360 -20.98 3.13 8.51
N ASP A 361 -20.01 2.23 8.38
CA ASP A 361 -18.97 2.05 9.39
C ASP A 361 -18.00 3.25 9.41
N ASP A 362 -17.47 3.57 10.59
CA ASP A 362 -16.62 4.74 10.79
C ASP A 362 -15.21 4.63 10.18
N GLY A 363 -14.81 3.43 9.78
CA GLY A 363 -13.54 3.09 9.19
C GLY A 363 -12.41 2.83 10.20
N LYS A 364 -12.60 3.08 11.49
CA LYS A 364 -11.52 3.09 12.49
C LYS A 364 -11.14 1.71 12.98
N GLY A 365 -12.14 0.85 13.20
CA GLY A 365 -11.95 -0.51 13.66
C GLY A 365 -11.25 -1.42 12.64
N PRO A 366 -10.57 -2.51 13.04
CA PRO A 366 -10.08 -3.53 12.12
C PRO A 366 -11.20 -4.14 11.27
N LEU A 367 -11.00 -4.26 9.96
CA LEU A 367 -11.98 -4.88 9.05
C LEU A 367 -12.34 -6.33 9.46
N ALA A 368 -11.35 -7.07 10.00
CA ALA A 368 -11.53 -8.42 10.50
C ALA A 368 -12.69 -8.57 11.51
N ILE A 369 -12.99 -7.51 12.28
CA ILE A 369 -14.11 -7.49 13.22
C ILE A 369 -15.46 -7.51 12.48
N LEU A 370 -15.61 -6.65 11.48
CA LEU A 370 -16.84 -6.60 10.68
C LEU A 370 -17.00 -7.88 9.86
N ALA A 371 -15.91 -8.36 9.27
CA ALA A 371 -15.88 -9.61 8.52
C ALA A 371 -16.33 -10.81 9.34
N ALA A 372 -15.86 -10.95 10.59
CA ALA A 372 -16.28 -12.04 11.48
C ALA A 372 -17.79 -12.02 11.80
N LYS A 373 -18.41 -10.84 11.79
CA LYS A 373 -19.85 -10.66 12.02
C LYS A 373 -20.69 -10.77 10.74
N SER A 374 -20.05 -10.86 9.58
CA SER A 374 -20.71 -10.83 8.29
C SER A 374 -21.05 -12.23 7.80
N LYS A 375 -22.22 -12.39 7.16
CA LYS A 375 -22.55 -13.61 6.41
C LYS A 375 -21.77 -13.66 5.09
N VAL A 376 -21.71 -12.53 4.38
CA VAL A 376 -20.97 -12.39 3.13
C VAL A 376 -20.26 -11.04 3.02
N ILE A 377 -19.09 -11.03 2.38
CA ILE A 377 -18.30 -9.83 2.10
C ILE A 377 -18.32 -9.55 0.60
N VAL A 378 -18.56 -8.30 0.22
CA VAL A 378 -18.61 -7.85 -1.17
C VAL A 378 -17.54 -6.79 -1.40
N HIS A 379 -16.61 -7.07 -2.33
CA HIS A 379 -15.64 -6.12 -2.83
C HIS A 379 -16.11 -5.54 -4.16
N LEU A 380 -16.31 -4.22 -4.20
CA LEU A 380 -16.74 -3.56 -5.44
C LEU A 380 -15.59 -3.37 -6.44
N GLN A 381 -14.35 -3.72 -6.07
CA GLN A 381 -13.18 -3.57 -6.92
C GLN A 381 -12.13 -4.62 -6.58
N LEU A 382 -11.70 -5.41 -7.57
CA LEU A 382 -10.56 -6.33 -7.50
C LEU A 382 -9.43 -5.92 -8.46
N PRO A 383 -8.15 -6.10 -8.07
CA PRO A 383 -7.67 -6.87 -6.92
C PRO A 383 -7.79 -6.10 -5.60
N SER A 384 -7.92 -6.84 -4.49
CA SER A 384 -8.08 -6.27 -3.15
C SER A 384 -7.38 -7.14 -2.12
N THR A 385 -6.52 -6.55 -1.29
CA THR A 385 -5.90 -7.28 -0.18
C THR A 385 -6.95 -7.83 0.79
N ASN A 386 -8.04 -7.09 0.99
CA ASN A 386 -9.11 -7.51 1.90
C ASN A 386 -9.91 -8.70 1.34
N PHE A 387 -9.97 -8.85 0.01
CA PHE A 387 -10.53 -10.04 -0.63
C PHE A 387 -9.67 -11.27 -0.31
N LEU A 388 -8.35 -11.17 -0.48
CA LEU A 388 -7.43 -12.26 -0.11
C LEU A 388 -7.47 -12.56 1.40
N GLU A 389 -7.61 -11.54 2.25
CA GLU A 389 -7.79 -11.71 3.69
C GLU A 389 -9.07 -12.51 4.02
N ALA A 390 -10.17 -12.28 3.30
CA ALA A 390 -11.41 -13.06 3.47
C ALA A 390 -11.26 -14.50 2.96
N VAL A 391 -10.63 -14.68 1.79
CA VAL A 391 -10.30 -16.00 1.23
C VAL A 391 -9.43 -16.78 2.24
N TYR A 392 -8.41 -16.14 2.83
CA TYR A 392 -7.55 -16.74 3.86
C TYR A 392 -8.32 -17.25 5.09
N CYS A 393 -9.37 -16.53 5.49
CA CYS A 393 -10.24 -16.91 6.60
C CYS A 393 -11.35 -17.90 6.22
N MET A 394 -11.41 -18.36 4.97
CA MET A 394 -12.54 -19.15 4.45
C MET A 394 -13.90 -18.47 4.66
N GLN A 395 -13.93 -17.15 4.62
CA GLN A 395 -15.15 -16.37 4.76
C GLN A 395 -15.83 -16.19 3.39
N PRO A 396 -17.15 -16.42 3.26
CA PRO A 396 -17.87 -16.13 2.03
C PRO A 396 -17.60 -14.72 1.52
N VAL A 397 -17.01 -14.64 0.32
CA VAL A 397 -16.57 -13.39 -0.28
C VAL A 397 -16.80 -13.37 -1.78
N LEU A 398 -17.24 -12.23 -2.29
CA LEU A 398 -17.42 -11.97 -3.71
C LEU A 398 -16.72 -10.67 -4.10
N GLY A 399 -16.28 -10.57 -5.34
CA GLY A 399 -15.71 -9.33 -5.85
C GLY A 399 -16.04 -9.03 -7.31
N VAL A 400 -16.12 -7.74 -7.64
CA VAL A 400 -16.22 -7.29 -9.03
C VAL A 400 -14.82 -7.20 -9.62
N ASN A 401 -14.57 -7.95 -10.70
CA ASN A 401 -13.30 -7.94 -11.41
C ASN A 401 -13.11 -6.59 -12.11
N THR A 402 -12.09 -5.86 -11.69
CA THR A 402 -11.65 -4.63 -12.36
C THR A 402 -10.21 -4.76 -12.88
N ASN A 403 -9.63 -5.95 -12.71
CA ASN A 403 -8.32 -6.32 -13.20
C ASN A 403 -8.43 -6.80 -14.65
N TYR A 404 -8.22 -5.88 -15.58
CA TYR A 404 -8.24 -6.21 -17.01
C TYR A 404 -6.91 -6.79 -17.51
N SER A 405 -5.87 -6.80 -16.68
CA SER A 405 -4.53 -7.28 -17.04
C SER A 405 -3.93 -8.11 -15.91
N PRO A 406 -4.56 -9.26 -15.55
CA PRO A 406 -4.05 -10.13 -14.50
C PRO A 406 -2.64 -10.60 -14.84
N SER A 407 -1.82 -10.82 -13.81
CA SER A 407 -0.50 -11.43 -14.01
C SER A 407 -0.66 -12.87 -14.49
N GLN A 408 0.36 -13.40 -15.17
CA GLN A 408 0.39 -14.83 -15.54
C GLN A 408 0.26 -15.76 -14.33
N ALA A 409 0.72 -15.30 -13.16
CA ALA A 409 0.69 -16.08 -11.94
C ALA A 409 -0.75 -16.30 -11.42
N VAL A 410 -1.68 -15.37 -11.68
CA VAL A 410 -3.07 -15.44 -11.16
C VAL A 410 -4.13 -15.69 -12.22
N ALA A 411 -3.78 -15.56 -13.51
CA ALA A 411 -4.76 -15.55 -14.59
C ALA A 411 -5.66 -16.80 -14.63
N SER A 412 -5.07 -18.00 -14.49
CA SER A 412 -5.82 -19.26 -14.46
C SER A 412 -6.73 -19.38 -13.23
N TYR A 413 -6.28 -18.90 -12.07
CA TYR A 413 -7.12 -18.89 -10.87
C TYR A 413 -8.28 -17.91 -11.00
N TYR A 414 -8.10 -16.75 -11.64
CA TYR A 414 -9.18 -15.79 -11.89
C TYR A 414 -10.28 -16.35 -12.78
N GLU A 415 -9.93 -17.16 -13.78
CA GLU A 415 -10.90 -17.90 -14.59
C GLU A 415 -11.71 -18.87 -13.73
N ASN A 416 -11.03 -19.69 -12.92
CA ASN A 416 -11.69 -20.62 -12.01
C ASN A 416 -12.61 -19.90 -10.99
N LEU A 417 -12.12 -18.84 -10.35
CA LEU A 417 -12.88 -18.03 -9.41
C LEU A 417 -14.10 -17.37 -10.07
N THR A 418 -14.03 -17.07 -11.37
CA THR A 418 -15.15 -16.57 -12.17
C THR A 418 -16.19 -17.66 -12.45
N ASN A 419 -15.73 -18.89 -12.72
CA ASN A 419 -16.60 -20.06 -12.90
C ASN A 419 -17.34 -20.41 -11.60
N LEU A 420 -16.63 -20.36 -10.47
CA LEU A 420 -17.17 -20.56 -9.12
C LEU A 420 -18.05 -19.40 -8.61
N LYS A 421 -18.16 -18.31 -9.37
CA LYS A 421 -18.90 -17.08 -8.98
C LYS A 421 -18.37 -16.41 -7.71
N VAL A 422 -17.08 -16.56 -7.42
CA VAL A 422 -16.38 -15.77 -6.40
C VAL A 422 -16.00 -14.40 -6.99
N ILE A 423 -15.62 -14.38 -8.26
CA ILE A 423 -15.30 -13.16 -9.02
C ILE A 423 -16.37 -12.94 -10.09
N HIS A 424 -16.80 -11.69 -10.25
CA HIS A 424 -17.84 -11.31 -11.21
C HIS A 424 -17.35 -10.26 -12.21
N PRO A 425 -17.71 -10.37 -13.50
CA PRO A 425 -17.28 -9.40 -14.51
C PRO A 425 -17.92 -8.01 -14.34
N ASN A 426 -19.04 -7.92 -13.61
CA ASN A 426 -19.76 -6.69 -13.37
C ASN A 426 -20.71 -6.84 -12.16
N ILE A 427 -21.27 -5.72 -11.70
CA ILE A 427 -22.15 -5.69 -10.54
C ILE A 427 -23.47 -6.43 -10.75
N GLN A 428 -24.03 -6.41 -11.96
CA GLN A 428 -25.26 -7.14 -12.31
C GLN A 428 -25.10 -8.64 -12.05
N SER A 429 -24.01 -9.23 -12.55
CA SER A 429 -23.71 -10.65 -12.37
C SER A 429 -23.56 -11.01 -10.90
N LEU A 430 -22.92 -10.12 -10.11
CA LEU A 430 -22.73 -10.32 -8.67
C LEU A 430 -24.07 -10.31 -7.91
N VAL A 431 -24.93 -9.32 -8.16
CA VAL A 431 -26.23 -9.21 -7.47
C VAL A 431 -27.15 -10.38 -7.83
N ASN A 432 -27.21 -10.75 -9.12
CA ASN A 432 -28.01 -11.89 -9.56
C ASN A 432 -27.60 -13.17 -8.83
N HIS A 433 -26.28 -13.40 -8.69
CA HIS A 433 -25.77 -14.56 -7.97
C HIS A 433 -26.09 -14.49 -6.48
N LEU A 434 -25.84 -13.34 -5.82
CA LEU A 434 -26.16 -13.14 -4.39
C LEU A 434 -27.63 -13.43 -4.08
N ASN A 435 -28.56 -13.05 -4.95
CA ASN A 435 -29.97 -13.30 -4.75
C ASN A 435 -30.36 -14.76 -5.00
N ALA A 436 -29.69 -15.43 -5.95
CA ALA A 436 -30.07 -16.77 -6.41
C ALA A 436 -29.59 -17.92 -5.50
N VAL A 437 -28.45 -17.80 -4.82
CA VAL A 437 -27.83 -18.93 -4.10
C VAL A 437 -28.12 -18.92 -2.61
N GLN A 438 -28.07 -20.05 -1.90
CA GLN A 438 -27.89 -20.03 -0.45
C GLN A 438 -26.39 -19.87 -0.13
N ILE A 439 -26.02 -18.84 0.61
CA ILE A 439 -24.60 -18.43 0.73
C ILE A 439 -23.72 -19.53 1.33
N ASN A 440 -24.18 -20.18 2.39
CA ASN A 440 -23.40 -21.23 3.05
C ASN A 440 -23.22 -22.45 2.12
N GLU A 441 -24.30 -22.91 1.49
CA GLU A 441 -24.25 -24.06 0.56
C GLU A 441 -23.38 -23.78 -0.67
N TRP A 442 -23.44 -22.56 -1.21
CA TRP A 442 -22.57 -22.16 -2.33
C TRP A 442 -21.12 -22.12 -1.88
N TRP A 443 -20.83 -21.49 -0.74
CA TRP A 443 -19.46 -21.35 -0.27
C TRP A 443 -18.84 -22.70 0.10
N ASP A 444 -19.62 -23.62 0.66
CA ASP A 444 -19.19 -25.01 0.92
C ASP A 444 -18.75 -25.74 -0.37
N LYS A 445 -19.37 -25.42 -1.51
CA LYS A 445 -18.94 -25.95 -2.82
C LYS A 445 -17.65 -25.27 -3.29
N VAL A 446 -17.52 -23.96 -3.10
CA VAL A 446 -16.32 -23.20 -3.46
C VAL A 446 -15.10 -23.72 -2.71
N ILE A 447 -15.19 -23.90 -1.39
CA ILE A 447 -14.04 -24.34 -0.57
C ILE A 447 -13.63 -25.80 -0.83
N ARG A 448 -14.51 -26.60 -1.43
CA ARG A 448 -14.23 -27.99 -1.86
C ARG A 448 -13.65 -28.08 -3.27
N ASP A 449 -13.62 -26.97 -4.02
CA ASP A 449 -13.01 -26.93 -5.33
C ASP A 449 -11.48 -27.02 -5.21
N ASP A 450 -10.87 -27.95 -5.94
CA ASP A 450 -9.44 -28.21 -5.89
C ASP A 450 -8.62 -26.99 -6.34
N ARG A 451 -9.09 -26.28 -7.38
CA ARG A 451 -8.41 -25.09 -7.91
C ARG A 451 -8.54 -23.89 -6.98
N PHE A 452 -9.65 -23.74 -6.26
CA PHE A 452 -9.78 -22.75 -5.18
C PHE A 452 -8.81 -23.07 -4.03
N THR A 453 -8.74 -24.33 -3.63
CA THR A 453 -7.81 -24.79 -2.58
C THR A 453 -6.37 -24.57 -2.98
N GLU A 454 -6.01 -24.90 -4.22
CA GLU A 454 -4.71 -24.63 -4.81
C GLU A 454 -4.39 -23.13 -4.83
N PHE A 455 -5.33 -22.28 -5.27
CA PHE A 455 -5.18 -20.82 -5.22
C PHE A 455 -4.85 -20.35 -3.80
N GLY A 456 -5.60 -20.80 -2.81
CA GLY A 456 -5.37 -20.41 -1.43
C GLY A 456 -4.04 -20.90 -0.86
N ASN A 457 -3.59 -22.11 -1.24
CA ASN A 457 -2.27 -22.62 -0.87
C ASN A 457 -1.14 -21.82 -1.54
N ASN A 458 -1.26 -21.54 -2.83
CA ASN A 458 -0.20 -20.95 -3.65
C ASN A 458 -0.13 -19.41 -3.58
N PHE A 459 -1.23 -18.72 -3.29
CA PHE A 459 -1.30 -17.25 -3.30
C PHE A 459 -1.59 -16.61 -1.96
N VAL A 460 -2.08 -17.39 -1.00
CA VAL A 460 -2.47 -16.88 0.31
C VAL A 460 -1.85 -17.71 1.44
N SER A 461 -1.17 -18.82 1.12
CA SER A 461 -0.55 -19.76 2.07
C SER A 461 -1.55 -20.29 3.12
N PHE A 462 -2.69 -20.83 2.67
CA PHE A 462 -3.76 -21.34 3.52
C PHE A 462 -3.31 -22.25 4.67
N ARG A 463 -4.03 -22.13 5.81
CA ARG A 463 -3.92 -23.02 6.98
C ARG A 463 -4.87 -24.22 6.89
N PHE A 464 -4.93 -24.90 5.74
CA PHE A 464 -5.87 -26.01 5.56
C PHE A 464 -5.69 -27.17 6.54
N LYS A 465 -4.50 -27.33 7.14
CA LYS A 465 -4.19 -28.50 7.98
C LYS A 465 -4.93 -28.61 9.32
N ASN A 466 -5.66 -27.57 9.78
CA ASN A 466 -6.17 -27.53 11.17
C ASN A 466 -7.68 -27.25 11.33
N PHE A 467 -8.50 -27.26 10.27
CA PHE A 467 -9.95 -26.99 10.40
C PHE A 467 -10.86 -28.23 10.33
N ASN A 468 -10.29 -29.41 10.00
CA ASN A 468 -11.03 -30.68 9.98
C ASN A 468 -10.78 -31.56 11.23
N ASN A 469 -10.22 -30.99 12.30
CA ASN A 469 -10.04 -31.67 13.60
C ASN A 469 -10.83 -30.97 14.70
#